data_AF-A0A524KJW4-F1
#
_entry.id   AF-A0A524KJW4-F1
#
_cell.length_a   1.000
_cell.length_b   1.000
_cell.length_c   1.000
_cell.angle_alpha   90.00
_cell.angle_beta   90.00
_cell.angle_gamma   90.00
#
_symmetry.space_group_name_H-M   'P 1'
#
loop_
_entity.id
_entity.type
_entity.pdbx_description
1 polymer ?
#
loop_
_entity_poly.entity_id
_entity_poly.type
_entity_poly.pdbx_seq_one_letter_code
_entity_poly.pdbx_strand_id
1 'polypeptide(L)'
;MKPSLIAAIALLAISPLTASAQDGAGHCNYVQQNMFAGPFKVCDTPASPEKCAELGKTDENSDAAHGDGDCAAEGQVGVCDMGEAGKRVYYEGDVRGLEIGCGFQGGEWKVAG
;
A
#
# COMPACT_ATOMS: atom_id res chain seq x y z
N MET A 1 -3.58 -61.29 10.12
CA MET A 1 -3.19 -60.74 8.81
C MET A 1 -4.19 -59.64 8.47
N LYS A 2 -3.75 -58.38 8.38
CA LYS A 2 -4.52 -57.21 7.89
C LYS A 2 -4.74 -57.35 6.38
N PRO A 3 -5.87 -56.86 5.83
CA PRO A 3 -5.91 -55.50 5.25
C PRO A 3 -7.30 -54.86 5.45
N SER A 4 -7.64 -53.62 5.10
CA SER A 4 -6.94 -52.47 4.53
C SER A 4 -7.74 -51.25 4.98
N LEU A 5 -7.06 -50.20 5.43
CA LEU A 5 -7.66 -48.92 5.74
C LEU A 5 -8.05 -48.21 4.43
N ILE A 6 -9.30 -47.75 4.38
CA ILE A 6 -9.85 -46.87 3.36
C ILE A 6 -9.13 -45.52 3.49
N ALA A 7 -8.24 -45.20 2.56
CA ALA A 7 -7.67 -43.87 2.44
C ALA A 7 -8.50 -43.10 1.40
N ALA A 8 -9.41 -42.25 1.90
CA ALA A 8 -10.08 -41.25 1.09
C ALA A 8 -9.01 -40.28 0.54
N ILE A 9 -8.87 -40.27 -0.78
CA ILE A 9 -8.05 -39.28 -1.48
C ILE A 9 -8.79 -37.95 -1.40
N ALA A 10 -8.39 -37.10 -0.46
CA ALA A 10 -8.78 -35.71 -0.45
C ALA A 10 -8.26 -35.07 -1.74
N LEU A 11 -9.17 -34.72 -2.64
CA LEU A 11 -8.88 -33.78 -3.71
C LEU A 11 -8.49 -32.46 -3.04
N LEU A 12 -7.18 -32.22 -2.94
CA LEU A 12 -6.64 -30.89 -2.76
C LEU A 12 -7.08 -30.08 -3.98
N ALA A 13 -8.14 -29.30 -3.80
CA ALA A 13 -8.40 -28.16 -4.65
C ALA A 13 -7.18 -27.25 -4.52
N ILE A 14 -6.24 -27.40 -5.46
CA ILE A 14 -5.21 -26.42 -5.73
C ILE A 14 -5.97 -25.26 -6.36
N SER A 15 -6.68 -24.50 -5.53
CA SER A 15 -7.03 -23.14 -5.88
C SER A 15 -5.70 -22.45 -6.14
N PRO A 16 -5.38 -21.96 -7.35
CA PRO A 16 -4.43 -20.88 -7.41
C PRO A 16 -5.03 -19.82 -6.50
N LEU A 17 -4.32 -19.51 -5.40
CA LEU A 17 -4.41 -18.17 -4.84
C LEU A 17 -4.05 -17.28 -6.03
N THR A 18 -5.06 -16.86 -6.78
CA THR A 18 -5.05 -15.58 -7.45
C THR A 18 -4.78 -14.58 -6.34
N ALA A 19 -3.49 -14.40 -6.06
CA ALA A 19 -2.98 -13.09 -5.73
C ALA A 19 -3.65 -12.19 -6.75
N SER A 20 -4.59 -11.39 -6.27
CA SER A 20 -5.12 -10.27 -7.02
C SER A 20 -3.93 -9.34 -7.21
N ALA A 21 -3.03 -9.69 -8.12
CA ALA A 21 -2.34 -8.69 -8.89
C ALA A 21 -3.47 -7.86 -9.47
N GLN A 22 -3.71 -6.70 -8.86
CA GLN A 22 -4.31 -5.59 -9.56
C GLN A 22 -3.30 -5.20 -10.64
N ASP A 23 -3.18 -6.06 -11.67
CA ASP A 23 -2.50 -5.79 -12.92
C ASP A 23 -3.21 -4.58 -13.54
N GLY A 24 -2.80 -3.37 -13.15
CA GLY A 24 -3.34 -2.15 -13.74
C GLY A 24 -3.31 -0.90 -12.87
N ALA A 25 -3.06 -0.99 -11.57
CA ALA A 25 -2.87 0.22 -10.77
C ALA A 25 -1.58 0.04 -9.97
N GLY A 26 -0.52 0.66 -10.47
CA GLY A 26 0.77 0.68 -9.81
C GLY A 26 0.73 1.61 -8.60
N HIS A 27 1.78 2.38 -8.41
CA HIS A 27 1.91 3.28 -7.29
C HIS A 27 2.40 4.65 -7.74
N CYS A 28 2.26 5.64 -6.86
CA CYS A 28 2.74 7.00 -7.11
C CYS A 28 3.61 7.45 -5.94
N ASN A 29 4.90 7.65 -6.19
CA ASN A 29 5.83 8.23 -5.22
C ASN A 29 5.83 9.75 -5.36
N TYR A 30 5.75 10.48 -4.25
CA TYR A 30 5.88 11.94 -4.25
C TYR A 30 6.27 12.45 -2.86
N VAL A 31 6.61 13.74 -2.79
CA VAL A 31 6.85 14.43 -1.51
C VAL A 31 5.61 15.22 -1.15
N GLN A 32 4.84 14.72 -0.19
CA GLN A 32 3.67 15.41 0.33
C GLN A 32 4.10 16.60 1.19
N GLN A 33 3.82 17.82 0.76
CA GLN A 33 4.03 19.00 1.61
C GLN A 33 2.93 19.11 2.67
N ASN A 34 3.31 19.13 3.95
CA ASN A 34 2.40 19.42 5.05
C ASN A 34 2.95 20.57 5.90
N MET A 35 2.26 21.70 5.88
CA MET A 35 2.64 22.91 6.62
C MET A 35 2.69 22.75 8.15
N PHE A 36 2.07 21.69 8.69
CA PHE A 36 2.01 21.44 10.14
C PHE A 36 3.03 20.42 10.64
N ALA A 37 3.52 19.54 9.77
CA ALA A 37 4.32 18.38 10.19
C ALA A 37 5.52 18.07 9.29
N GLY A 38 5.68 18.80 8.18
CA GLY A 38 6.84 18.74 7.28
C GLY A 38 6.54 18.09 5.93
N PRO A 39 7.49 18.13 4.98
CA PRO A 39 7.43 17.30 3.79
C PRO A 39 7.56 15.83 4.18
N PHE A 40 6.77 14.98 3.54
CA PHE A 40 6.84 13.52 3.71
C PHE A 40 7.04 12.85 2.36
N LYS A 41 8.12 12.07 2.22
CA LYS A 41 8.19 11.04 1.17
C LYS A 41 7.11 9.99 1.40
N VAL A 42 6.21 9.92 0.44
CA VAL A 42 5.08 9.00 0.47
C VAL A 42 4.95 8.23 -0.84
N CYS A 43 4.26 7.11 -0.74
CA CYS A 43 3.83 6.33 -1.90
C CYS A 43 2.37 5.94 -1.74
N ASP A 44 1.53 6.30 -2.71
CA ASP A 44 0.13 5.92 -2.75
C ASP A 44 -0.07 4.72 -3.68
N THR A 45 -0.72 3.67 -3.18
CA THR A 45 -1.10 2.47 -3.94
C THR A 45 -2.54 2.04 -3.58
N PRO A 46 -3.40 1.66 -4.53
CA PRO A 46 -3.18 1.69 -5.97
C PRO A 46 -3.26 3.11 -6.57
N ALA A 47 -2.42 3.38 -7.57
CA ALA A 47 -2.44 4.60 -8.37
C ALA A 47 -2.28 4.28 -9.86
N SER A 48 -3.06 4.93 -10.72
CA SER A 48 -2.86 4.89 -12.17
C SER A 48 -1.89 5.99 -12.61
N PRO A 49 -1.31 5.90 -13.83
CA PRO A 49 -0.47 6.96 -14.37
C PRO A 49 -1.17 8.32 -14.40
N GLU A 50 -2.46 8.35 -14.77
CA GLU A 50 -3.26 9.58 -14.80
C GLU A 50 -3.47 10.15 -13.40
N LYS A 51 -3.83 9.30 -12.43
CA LYS A 51 -4.01 9.73 -11.03
C LYS A 51 -2.71 10.28 -10.45
N CYS A 52 -1.57 9.66 -10.76
CA CYS A 52 -0.27 10.13 -10.33
C CYS A 52 0.12 11.46 -11.01
N ALA A 53 -0.17 11.60 -12.30
CA ALA A 53 0.06 12.87 -13.02
C ALA A 53 -0.81 14.01 -12.49
N GLU A 54 -2.07 13.74 -12.10
CA GLU A 54 -2.94 14.73 -11.47
C GLU A 54 -2.46 15.09 -10.05
N LEU A 55 -1.99 14.10 -9.28
CA LEU A 55 -1.33 14.36 -7.99
C LEU A 55 -0.13 15.30 -8.17
N GLY A 56 0.70 15.09 -9.20
CA GLY A 56 1.85 15.94 -9.49
C GLY A 56 1.53 17.39 -9.87
N LYS A 57 0.29 17.66 -10.28
CA LYS A 57 -0.21 19.02 -10.55
C LYS A 57 -0.80 19.69 -9.30
N THR A 58 -0.99 18.92 -8.23
CA THR A 58 -1.59 19.38 -6.99
C THR A 58 -0.50 19.77 -6.02
N ASP A 59 -0.63 20.93 -5.37
CA ASP A 59 0.35 21.48 -4.43
C ASP A 59 1.77 21.51 -5.03
N GLU A 60 2.81 21.21 -4.24
CA GLU A 60 4.20 21.10 -4.71
C GLU A 60 4.61 19.65 -5.00
N ASN A 61 3.66 18.78 -5.35
CA ASN A 61 3.95 17.36 -5.61
C ASN A 61 4.57 17.10 -7.00
N SER A 62 5.19 18.10 -7.64
CA SER A 62 5.64 18.03 -9.05
C SER A 62 6.64 16.90 -9.34
N ASP A 63 7.27 16.36 -8.30
CA ASP A 63 8.15 15.18 -8.37
C ASP A 63 7.39 13.84 -8.35
N ALA A 64 6.06 13.86 -8.53
CA ALA A 64 5.23 12.66 -8.55
C ALA A 64 5.65 11.71 -9.68
N ALA A 65 6.04 10.49 -9.28
CA ALA A 65 6.55 9.45 -10.17
C ALA A 65 5.72 8.17 -10.04
N HIS A 66 5.08 7.78 -11.14
CA HIS A 66 4.36 6.52 -11.21
C HIS A 66 5.34 5.35 -11.40
N GLY A 67 5.08 4.24 -10.73
CA GLY A 67 5.77 2.96 -10.93
C GLY A 67 4.78 1.81 -10.97
N ASP A 68 5.18 0.68 -11.55
CA ASP A 68 4.34 -0.53 -11.57
C ASP A 68 4.37 -1.26 -10.22
N GLY A 69 3.29 -2.00 -9.92
CA GLY A 69 3.17 -2.78 -8.68
C GLY A 69 3.01 -1.93 -7.42
N ASP A 70 3.17 -2.56 -6.27
CA ASP A 70 3.02 -1.93 -4.96
C ASP A 70 4.21 -1.02 -4.59
N CYS A 71 3.96 -0.13 -3.63
CA CYS A 71 4.99 0.66 -2.98
C CYS A 71 6.09 -0.22 -2.36
N ALA A 72 7.33 0.24 -2.43
CA ALA A 72 8.45 -0.48 -1.83
C ALA A 72 8.26 -0.64 -0.32
N ALA A 73 8.43 -1.86 0.19
CA ALA A 73 8.35 -2.13 1.63
C ALA A 73 9.63 -1.69 2.38
N GLU A 74 10.75 -1.54 1.68
CA GLU A 74 12.02 -1.17 2.28
C GLU A 74 12.01 0.30 2.72
N GLY A 75 12.43 0.55 3.96
CA GLY A 75 12.56 1.91 4.51
C GLY A 75 11.24 2.59 4.86
N GLN A 76 10.10 1.90 4.80
CA GLN A 76 8.83 2.47 5.25
C GLN A 76 8.85 2.69 6.78
N VAL A 77 8.31 3.81 7.25
CA VAL A 77 8.10 4.10 8.69
C VAL A 77 6.71 3.66 9.16
N GLY A 78 5.77 3.55 8.22
CA GLY A 78 4.46 2.98 8.43
C GLY A 78 3.53 3.21 7.24
N VAL A 79 2.35 2.61 7.32
CA VAL A 79 1.35 2.63 6.26
C VAL A 79 0.02 3.11 6.83
N CYS A 80 -0.57 4.11 6.19
CA CYS A 80 -1.94 4.48 6.44
C CYS A 80 -2.87 3.73 5.48
N ASP A 81 -3.66 2.81 6.00
CA ASP A 81 -4.59 1.98 5.24
C ASP A 81 -5.99 2.63 5.23
N MET A 82 -6.39 3.20 4.09
CA MET A 82 -7.69 3.86 3.92
C MET A 82 -8.73 2.93 3.28
N GLY A 83 -8.48 1.60 3.27
CA GLY A 83 -9.40 0.62 2.73
C GLY A 83 -9.55 0.72 1.21
N GLU A 84 -10.78 0.90 0.73
CA GLU A 84 -11.07 1.00 -0.71
C GLU A 84 -10.44 2.23 -1.38
N ALA A 85 -10.14 3.28 -0.60
CA ALA A 85 -9.45 4.46 -1.10
C ALA A 85 -7.94 4.21 -1.37
N GLY A 86 -7.41 3.08 -0.91
CA GLY A 86 -6.03 2.67 -1.06
C GLY A 86 -5.21 2.84 0.22
N LYS A 87 -3.91 2.74 0.06
CA LYS A 87 -2.90 2.80 1.12
C LYS A 87 -1.90 3.89 0.79
N ARG A 88 -1.46 4.60 1.83
CA ARG A 88 -0.34 5.53 1.77
C ARG A 88 0.81 5.01 2.61
N VAL A 89 1.92 4.70 1.97
CA VAL A 89 3.17 4.31 2.63
C VAL A 89 3.96 5.59 2.91
N TYR A 90 4.46 5.72 4.14
CA TYR A 90 5.35 6.81 4.55
C TYR A 90 6.77 6.27 4.69
N TYR A 91 7.76 6.99 4.20
CA TYR A 91 9.18 6.63 4.31
C TYR A 91 9.97 7.53 5.26
N GLU A 92 9.37 8.64 5.69
CA GLU A 92 9.98 9.59 6.62
C GLU A 92 8.90 10.34 7.42
N GLY A 93 9.30 10.93 8.54
CA GLY A 93 8.41 11.69 9.44
C GLY A 93 8.32 11.12 10.86
N ASP A 94 7.71 11.89 11.76
CA ASP A 94 7.44 11.44 13.12
C ASP A 94 6.26 10.47 13.15
N VAL A 95 6.48 9.25 13.61
CA VAL A 95 5.49 8.16 13.60
C VAL A 95 4.20 8.54 14.32
N ARG A 96 4.27 9.28 15.43
CA ARG A 96 3.07 9.66 16.20
C ARG A 96 2.24 10.69 15.47
N GLY A 97 2.88 11.68 14.85
CA GLY A 97 2.22 12.65 13.98
C GLY A 97 1.56 11.99 12.77
N LEU A 98 2.26 11.04 12.14
CA LEU A 98 1.74 10.30 10.98
C LEU A 98 0.56 9.39 11.34
N GLU A 99 0.62 8.68 12.48
CA GLU A 99 -0.47 7.86 13.01
C GLU A 99 -1.73 8.71 13.26
N ILE A 100 -1.57 9.87 13.91
CA ILE A 100 -2.67 10.81 14.16
C ILE A 100 -3.24 11.34 12.83
N GLY A 101 -2.37 11.74 11.89
CA GLY A 101 -2.76 12.20 10.57
C GLY A 101 -3.49 11.14 9.75
N CYS A 102 -3.10 9.88 9.89
CA CYS A 102 -3.80 8.75 9.28
C CYS A 102 -5.22 8.60 9.84
N GLY A 103 -5.38 8.69 11.16
CA GLY A 103 -6.69 8.65 11.82
C GLY A 103 -7.62 9.77 11.35
N PHE A 104 -7.11 10.99 11.13
CA PHE A 104 -7.91 12.09 10.57
C PHE A 104 -8.36 11.85 9.12
N GLN A 105 -7.60 11.09 8.35
CA GLN A 105 -7.96 10.67 6.99
C GLN A 105 -8.95 9.49 6.97
N GLY A 106 -9.35 8.99 8.14
CA GLY A 106 -10.20 7.81 8.27
C GLY A 106 -9.48 6.49 7.99
N GLY A 107 -8.15 6.50 7.96
CA GLY A 107 -7.33 5.31 7.76
C GLY A 107 -6.93 4.63 9.06
N GLU A 108 -6.52 3.37 8.94
CA GLU A 108 -5.90 2.60 10.02
C GLU A 108 -4.38 2.62 9.88
N TRP A 109 -3.67 3.04 10.92
CA TRP A 109 -2.22 3.05 10.93
C TRP A 109 -1.65 1.64 11.13
N LYS A 110 -0.71 1.26 10.25
CA LYS A 110 0.05 0.01 10.32
C LYS A 110 1.53 0.34 10.49
N VAL A 111 2.12 -0.14 11.58
CA VAL A 111 3.55 0.07 11.87
C VAL A 111 4.39 -0.73 10.87
N ALA A 112 5.50 -0.15 10.40
CA ALA A 112 6.51 -0.88 9.64
C ALA A 112 7.21 -1.91 10.55
N GLY A 113 7.20 -3.18 10.14
CA GLY A 113 7.85 -4.28 10.87
C GLY A 113 9.35 -4.35 10.65
#